data_AF-A0A7S1PAD8-F1
#
_entry.id   AF-A0A7S1PAD8-F1
#
_cell.length_a   1.000
_cell.length_b   1.000
_cell.length_c   1.000
_cell.angle_alpha   90.00
_cell.angle_beta   90.00
_cell.angle_gamma   90.00
#
_symmetry.space_group_name_H-M   'P 1'
#
loop_
_entity.id
_entity.type
_entity.pdbx_description
1 polymer ?
#
loop_
_entity_poly.entity_id
_entity_poly.type
_entity_poly.pdbx_seq_one_letter_code
_entity_poly.pdbx_strand_id
1 'polypeptide(L)'
;EHLALHKQIRCVTEAGGGGHQKELLNLLELKDEVGELDNEDERKLKKLRGQLENELLTAADVICCTCIGAADARLSKFRFRQVLIDEATQAMETECLVPIVMGAKQVVLVGDHCQLGPVVLCKKSAKAGLSQSLFERLIYLGNRPIRLEIQYRMHPCLSEFPSQSFYDGSLQNGVTLSERIYEGLDFPWPNKEMPMFFYNSTGHEEISASGTSFLNRTEATHIEKLVTYFLKCGLKASQIGVITPYEGQRSYIAAVLQRPSSSISKELYKDIEVASVDAFQGREKDFILISCVRSNLEKGIGF
;
A
#
# COMPACT_ATOMS: atom_id res chain seq x y z
N GLU A 1 6.51 -11.74 2.68
CA GLU A 1 5.67 -12.83 2.12
C GLU A 1 5.79 -14.19 2.80
N HIS A 2 6.95 -14.61 3.34
CA HIS A 2 7.13 -15.96 3.93
C HIS A 2 6.24 -16.29 5.14
N LEU A 3 5.66 -15.28 5.80
CA LEU A 3 4.81 -15.45 6.99
C LEU A 3 3.32 -15.67 6.66
N ALA A 4 2.93 -15.65 5.39
CA ALA A 4 1.53 -15.90 5.03
C ALA A 4 1.14 -17.35 5.38
N LEU A 5 -0.04 -17.53 5.98
CA LEU A 5 -0.50 -18.83 6.49
C LEU A 5 -0.40 -19.96 5.46
N HIS A 6 -0.77 -19.70 4.20
CA HIS A 6 -0.67 -20.69 3.12
C HIS A 6 0.78 -21.08 2.78
N LYS A 7 1.74 -20.14 2.89
CA LYS A 7 3.18 -20.44 2.70
C LYS A 7 3.73 -21.21 3.90
N GLN A 8 3.32 -20.86 5.12
CA GLN A 8 3.71 -21.60 6.33
C GLN A 8 3.22 -23.05 6.30
N ILE A 9 1.97 -23.28 5.88
CA ILE A 9 1.43 -24.63 5.64
C ILE A 9 2.34 -25.40 4.68
N ARG A 10 2.65 -24.81 3.52
CA ARG A 10 3.49 -25.44 2.50
C ARG A 10 4.89 -25.77 3.04
N CYS A 11 5.53 -24.84 3.75
CA CYS A 11 6.84 -25.08 4.35
C CYS A 11 6.80 -26.21 5.39
N VAL A 12 5.78 -26.25 6.25
CA VAL A 12 5.63 -27.30 7.26
C VAL A 12 5.36 -28.67 6.62
N THR A 13 4.56 -28.70 5.55
CA THR A 13 4.31 -29.95 4.80
C THR A 13 5.55 -30.46 4.07
N GLU A 14 6.35 -29.55 3.48
CA GLU A 14 7.59 -29.89 2.78
C GLU A 14 8.72 -30.31 3.75
N ALA A 15 8.73 -29.80 4.98
CA ALA A 15 9.73 -30.14 6.01
C ALA A 15 9.57 -31.58 6.59
N GLY A 16 8.49 -32.29 6.26
CA GLY A 16 8.40 -33.75 6.40
C GLY A 16 8.33 -34.33 7.83
N GLY A 17 7.83 -33.58 8.81
CA GLY A 17 7.89 -33.96 10.23
C GLY A 17 6.95 -35.10 10.69
N GLY A 18 5.91 -35.47 9.94
CA GLY A 18 4.95 -36.51 10.36
C GLY A 18 4.04 -37.08 9.27
N GLY A 19 3.37 -38.21 9.57
CA GLY A 19 2.53 -38.96 8.61
C GLY A 19 1.38 -38.13 8.02
N HIS A 20 0.70 -37.32 8.84
CA HIS A 20 -0.37 -36.44 8.39
C HIS A 20 0.11 -35.27 7.51
N GLN A 21 1.34 -34.77 7.74
CA GLN A 21 1.92 -33.70 6.93
C GLN A 21 2.31 -34.18 5.54
N LYS A 22 2.88 -35.40 5.46
CA LYS A 22 3.20 -36.06 4.20
C LYS A 22 1.95 -36.37 3.39
N GLU A 23 0.89 -36.82 4.06
CA GLU A 23 -0.41 -37.06 3.42
C GLU A 23 -1.04 -35.77 2.88
N LEU A 24 -0.96 -34.67 3.63
CA LEU A 24 -1.42 -33.36 3.17
C LEU A 24 -0.61 -32.88 1.95
N LEU A 25 0.72 -33.07 1.95
CA LEU A 25 1.59 -32.72 0.81
C LEU A 25 1.17 -33.47 -0.46
N ASN A 26 1.01 -34.79 -0.36
CA ASN A 26 0.60 -35.62 -1.50
C ASN A 26 -0.75 -35.18 -2.09
N LEU A 27 -1.73 -34.82 -1.25
CA LEU A 27 -3.03 -34.34 -1.71
C LEU A 27 -2.95 -32.95 -2.37
N LEU A 28 -2.04 -32.08 -1.91
CA LEU A 28 -1.79 -30.78 -2.53
C LEU A 28 -1.13 -30.96 -3.91
N GLU A 29 -0.10 -31.80 -4.01
CA GLU A 29 0.58 -32.11 -5.27
C GLU A 29 -0.38 -32.75 -6.28
N LEU A 30 -1.19 -33.73 -5.83
CA LEU A 30 -2.20 -34.36 -6.69
C LEU A 30 -3.23 -33.35 -7.21
N LYS A 31 -3.66 -32.41 -6.36
CA LYS A 31 -4.57 -31.34 -6.79
C LYS A 31 -3.92 -30.40 -7.81
N ASP A 32 -2.65 -30.08 -7.63
CA ASP A 32 -1.91 -29.24 -8.57
C ASP A 32 -1.68 -29.94 -9.93
N GLU A 33 -1.50 -31.27 -9.93
CA GLU A 33 -1.33 -32.07 -11.16
C GLU A 33 -2.64 -32.29 -11.92
N VAL A 34 -3.72 -32.64 -11.21
CA VAL A 34 -4.98 -33.09 -11.82
C VAL A 34 -6.02 -31.96 -11.89
N GLY A 35 -5.83 -30.86 -11.16
CA GLY A 35 -6.71 -29.70 -11.08
C GLY A 35 -7.88 -29.87 -10.11
N GLU A 36 -8.52 -31.05 -10.12
CA GLU A 36 -9.62 -31.41 -9.23
C GLU A 36 -9.37 -32.77 -8.55
N LEU A 37 -9.76 -32.88 -7.28
CA LEU A 37 -9.71 -34.12 -6.51
C LEU A 37 -11.12 -34.72 -6.44
N ASP A 38 -11.21 -36.02 -6.13
CA ASP A 38 -12.50 -36.61 -5.82
C ASP A 38 -13.09 -36.09 -4.50
N ASN A 39 -14.37 -36.36 -4.26
CA ASN A 39 -15.08 -35.86 -3.09
C ASN A 39 -14.50 -36.34 -1.75
N GLU A 40 -13.85 -37.51 -1.71
CA GLU A 40 -13.26 -38.05 -0.48
C GLU A 40 -11.94 -37.34 -0.18
N ASP A 41 -11.08 -37.22 -1.18
CA ASP A 41 -9.81 -36.53 -1.11
C ASP A 41 -9.98 -35.03 -0.87
N GLU A 42 -10.99 -34.38 -1.45
CA GLU A 42 -11.29 -32.97 -1.14
C GLU A 42 -11.67 -32.77 0.33
N ARG A 43 -12.53 -33.65 0.87
CA ARG A 43 -12.92 -33.59 2.29
C ARG A 43 -11.72 -33.82 3.18
N LYS A 44 -10.87 -34.77 2.83
CA LYS A 44 -9.66 -35.12 3.57
C LYS A 44 -8.64 -33.98 3.54
N LEU A 45 -8.38 -33.41 2.37
CA LEU A 45 -7.54 -32.24 2.17
C LEU A 45 -8.02 -31.07 3.03
N LYS A 46 -9.32 -30.74 2.98
CA LYS A 46 -9.92 -29.65 3.77
C LYS A 46 -9.76 -29.88 5.27
N LYS A 47 -9.93 -31.12 5.73
CA LYS A 47 -9.77 -31.49 7.14
C LYS A 47 -8.33 -31.34 7.61
N LEU A 48 -7.38 -31.95 6.90
CA LEU A 48 -5.94 -31.91 7.26
C LEU A 48 -5.40 -30.49 7.20
N ARG A 49 -5.76 -29.73 6.16
CA ARG A 49 -5.40 -28.32 6.04
C ARG A 49 -5.97 -27.49 7.19
N GLY A 50 -7.24 -27.67 7.53
CA GLY A 50 -7.88 -26.95 8.63
C GLY A 50 -7.27 -27.26 10.00
N GLN A 51 -6.81 -28.50 10.21
CA GLN A 51 -6.09 -28.88 11.43
C GLN A 51 -4.75 -28.14 11.52
N LEU A 52 -3.96 -28.16 10.45
CA LEU A 52 -2.66 -27.48 10.42
C LEU A 52 -2.82 -25.95 10.50
N GLU A 53 -3.82 -25.37 9.84
CA GLU A 53 -4.17 -23.95 9.99
C GLU A 53 -4.46 -23.61 11.45
N ASN A 54 -5.27 -24.41 12.14
CA ASN A 54 -5.59 -24.18 13.54
C ASN A 54 -4.37 -24.35 14.47
N GLU A 55 -3.52 -25.33 14.21
CA GLU A 55 -2.26 -25.54 14.95
C GLU A 55 -1.34 -24.32 14.82
N LEU A 56 -1.11 -23.84 13.60
CA LEU A 56 -0.28 -22.67 13.33
C LEU A 56 -0.85 -21.40 13.96
N LEU A 57 -2.15 -21.15 13.81
CA LEU A 57 -2.80 -19.98 14.39
C LEU A 57 -2.81 -20.03 15.94
N THR A 58 -2.94 -21.22 16.53
CA THR A 58 -2.90 -21.39 17.99
C THR A 58 -1.50 -21.19 18.56
N ALA A 59 -0.47 -21.60 17.81
CA ALA A 59 0.93 -21.46 18.22
C ALA A 59 1.52 -20.06 17.95
N ALA A 60 0.84 -19.22 17.17
CA ALA A 60 1.34 -17.90 16.80
C ALA A 60 1.27 -16.91 17.97
N ASP A 61 2.37 -16.18 18.21
CA ASP A 61 2.41 -15.06 19.15
C ASP A 61 1.61 -13.85 18.62
N VAL A 62 1.60 -13.65 17.30
CA VAL A 62 0.95 -12.54 16.60
C VAL A 62 0.24 -13.05 15.35
N ILE A 63 -1.00 -12.62 15.16
CA ILE A 63 -1.77 -12.88 13.94
C ILE A 63 -2.04 -11.55 13.24
N CYS A 64 -1.46 -11.36 12.05
CA CYS A 64 -1.70 -10.19 11.22
C CYS A 64 -2.77 -10.49 10.17
N CYS A 65 -3.80 -9.64 10.10
CA CYS A 65 -4.83 -9.69 9.07
C CYS A 65 -5.41 -8.28 8.85
N THR A 66 -6.18 -8.09 7.78
CA THR A 66 -6.95 -6.85 7.60
C THR A 66 -8.09 -6.78 8.62
N CYS A 67 -8.63 -5.59 8.89
CA CYS A 67 -9.76 -5.42 9.82
C CYS A 67 -10.93 -6.35 9.48
N ILE A 68 -11.35 -6.42 8.22
CA ILE A 68 -12.38 -7.36 7.76
C ILE A 68 -11.91 -8.82 7.84
N GLY A 69 -10.63 -9.09 7.56
CA GLY A 69 -10.03 -10.41 7.67
C GLY A 69 -10.08 -10.99 9.09
N ALA A 70 -10.20 -10.16 10.12
CA ALA A 70 -10.38 -10.63 11.49
C ALA A 70 -11.71 -11.41 11.70
N ALA A 71 -12.70 -11.24 10.81
CA ALA A 71 -13.94 -12.02 10.79
C ALA A 71 -13.83 -13.36 10.04
N ASP A 72 -12.64 -13.74 9.57
CA ASP A 72 -12.43 -15.02 8.89
C ASP A 72 -12.87 -16.20 9.78
N ALA A 73 -13.56 -17.18 9.20
CA ALA A 73 -14.09 -18.33 9.93
C ALA A 73 -13.01 -19.11 10.70
N ARG A 74 -11.75 -19.09 10.22
CA ARG A 74 -10.60 -19.69 10.90
C ARG A 74 -10.30 -19.04 12.25
N LEU A 75 -10.66 -17.77 12.43
CA LEU A 75 -10.45 -17.00 13.66
C LEU A 75 -11.67 -16.98 14.59
N SER A 76 -12.82 -17.52 14.15
CA SER A 76 -14.11 -17.44 14.88
C SER A 76 -14.08 -17.95 16.33
N LYS A 77 -13.20 -18.92 16.63
CA LYS A 77 -13.03 -19.51 17.97
C LYS A 77 -11.99 -18.78 18.83
N PHE A 78 -11.23 -17.87 18.25
CA PHE A 78 -10.19 -17.14 18.96
C PHE A 78 -10.79 -15.98 19.76
N ARG A 79 -10.06 -15.57 20.79
CA ARG A 79 -10.31 -14.36 21.56
C ARG A 79 -9.01 -13.56 21.67
N PHE A 80 -9.02 -12.33 21.17
CA PHE A 80 -7.84 -11.48 21.15
C PHE A 80 -7.94 -10.44 22.25
N ARG A 81 -7.19 -10.64 23.35
CA ARG A 81 -7.17 -9.70 24.47
C ARG A 81 -6.56 -8.35 24.09
N GLN A 82 -5.53 -8.37 23.25
CA GLN A 82 -4.79 -7.20 22.79
C GLN A 82 -4.98 -7.08 21.29
N VAL A 83 -5.42 -5.91 20.84
CA VAL A 83 -5.65 -5.61 19.42
C VAL A 83 -4.91 -4.32 19.10
N LEU A 84 -4.03 -4.38 18.11
CA LEU A 84 -3.39 -3.20 17.52
C LEU A 84 -3.93 -3.06 16.10
N ILE A 85 -4.45 -1.87 15.78
CA ILE A 85 -4.94 -1.51 14.45
C ILE A 85 -4.05 -0.38 13.94
N ASP A 86 -3.26 -0.69 12.92
CA ASP A 86 -2.46 0.30 12.20
C ASP A 86 -3.26 0.91 11.04
N GLU A 87 -2.91 2.13 10.63
CA GLU A 87 -3.65 2.91 9.63
C GLU A 87 -5.17 3.03 9.95
N ALA A 88 -5.51 3.13 11.24
CA ALA A 88 -6.89 3.14 11.73
C ALA A 88 -7.72 4.33 11.23
N THR A 89 -7.06 5.38 10.74
CA THR A 89 -7.72 6.55 10.12
C THR A 89 -8.23 6.28 8.70
N GLN A 90 -7.67 5.28 8.00
CA GLN A 90 -8.16 4.87 6.68
C GLN A 90 -9.38 3.95 6.75
N ALA A 91 -9.65 3.33 7.90
CA ALA A 91 -10.74 2.36 8.04
C ALA A 91 -12.02 3.03 8.54
N MET A 92 -13.17 2.61 8.00
CA MET A 92 -14.45 3.01 8.56
C MET A 92 -14.56 2.52 10.00
N GLU A 93 -15.29 3.24 10.86
CA GLU A 93 -15.46 2.83 12.25
C GLU A 93 -15.98 1.39 12.38
N THR A 94 -16.94 1.00 11.54
CA THR A 94 -17.48 -0.36 11.52
C THR A 94 -16.45 -1.41 11.17
N GLU A 95 -15.45 -1.09 10.35
CA GLU A 95 -14.37 -2.01 10.00
C GLU A 95 -13.41 -2.17 11.18
N CYS A 96 -13.03 -1.07 11.85
CA CYS A 96 -12.22 -1.10 13.06
C CYS A 96 -12.86 -1.93 14.18
N LEU A 97 -14.20 -1.93 14.27
CA LEU A 97 -14.91 -2.71 15.28
C LEU A 97 -14.77 -4.22 15.08
N VAL A 98 -14.57 -4.72 13.87
CA VAL A 98 -14.48 -6.16 13.57
C VAL A 98 -13.41 -6.88 14.42
N PRO A 99 -12.14 -6.47 14.44
CA PRO A 99 -11.15 -7.07 15.32
C PRO A 99 -11.39 -6.75 16.80
N ILE A 100 -11.95 -5.58 17.14
CA ILE A 100 -12.18 -5.16 18.54
C ILE A 100 -13.20 -6.07 19.24
N VAL A 101 -14.28 -6.45 18.55
CA VAL A 101 -15.34 -7.31 19.13
C VAL A 101 -14.90 -8.76 19.34
N MET A 102 -13.70 -9.14 18.92
CA MET A 102 -13.12 -10.47 19.13
C MET A 102 -12.62 -10.69 20.58
N GLY A 103 -13.06 -9.88 21.54
CA GLY A 103 -12.73 -10.02 22.96
C GLY A 103 -11.62 -9.09 23.47
N ALA A 104 -11.40 -7.96 22.78
CA ALA A 104 -10.38 -6.99 23.17
C ALA A 104 -10.61 -6.46 24.59
N LYS A 105 -9.52 -6.40 25.36
CA LYS A 105 -9.43 -5.71 26.66
C LYS A 105 -8.45 -4.54 26.62
N GLN A 106 -7.56 -4.52 25.63
CA GLN A 106 -6.63 -3.44 25.34
C GLN A 106 -6.62 -3.24 23.83
N VAL A 107 -6.85 -2.00 23.40
CA VAL A 107 -6.84 -1.60 22.00
C VAL A 107 -5.84 -0.48 21.81
N VAL A 108 -4.98 -0.61 20.80
CA VAL A 108 -4.08 0.45 20.34
C VAL A 108 -4.49 0.78 18.91
N LEU A 109 -4.84 2.04 18.69
CA LEU A 109 -5.13 2.56 17.35
C LEU A 109 -3.95 3.44 16.93
N VAL A 110 -3.34 3.14 15.80
CA VAL A 110 -2.28 3.93 15.18
C VAL A 110 -2.85 4.48 13.87
N GLY A 111 -2.63 5.75 13.62
CA GLY A 111 -3.14 6.42 12.42
C GLY A 111 -2.85 7.91 12.45
N ASP A 112 -3.12 8.54 11.32
CA ASP A 112 -2.91 9.97 11.11
C ASP A 112 -4.14 10.58 10.42
N HIS A 113 -4.84 11.44 11.13
CA HIS A 113 -6.06 12.09 10.68
C HIS A 113 -5.79 13.24 9.67
N CYS A 114 -4.53 13.60 9.47
CA CYS A 114 -4.11 14.53 8.42
C CYS A 114 -3.84 13.82 7.07
N GLN A 115 -3.86 12.48 7.04
CA GLN A 115 -3.71 11.67 5.84
C GLN A 115 -5.06 11.20 5.29
N LEU A 116 -5.07 10.21 4.38
CA LEU A 116 -6.32 9.75 3.76
C LEU A 116 -7.24 9.12 4.81
N GLY A 117 -8.51 9.50 4.73
CA GLY A 117 -9.59 8.88 5.48
C GLY A 117 -10.28 7.74 4.72
N PRO A 118 -11.37 7.18 5.25
CA PRO A 118 -12.07 6.06 4.65
C PRO A 118 -12.78 6.42 3.34
N VAL A 119 -12.69 5.54 2.33
CA VAL A 119 -13.34 5.72 1.04
C VAL A 119 -14.81 5.29 1.10
N VAL A 120 -15.72 6.27 1.15
CA VAL A 120 -17.18 6.02 1.16
C VAL A 120 -17.82 6.46 -0.16
N LEU A 121 -18.11 5.49 -1.03
CA LEU A 121 -18.70 5.74 -2.36
C LEU A 121 -20.09 6.40 -2.29
N CYS A 122 -20.91 6.03 -1.30
CA CYS A 122 -22.23 6.60 -1.12
C CYS A 122 -22.14 7.98 -0.46
N LYS A 123 -22.31 9.05 -1.26
CA LYS A 123 -22.30 10.43 -0.77
C LYS A 123 -23.29 10.69 0.37
N LYS A 124 -24.45 10.03 0.39
CA LYS A 124 -25.42 10.16 1.49
C LYS A 124 -24.86 9.58 2.80
N SER A 125 -24.24 8.40 2.74
CA SER A 125 -23.62 7.76 3.91
C SER A 125 -22.41 8.51 4.42
N ALA A 126 -21.55 9.02 3.51
CA ALA A 126 -20.42 9.86 3.87
C ALA A 126 -20.89 11.12 4.63
N LYS A 127 -21.90 11.82 4.10
CA LYS A 127 -22.52 12.98 4.78
C LYS A 127 -23.21 12.64 6.11
N ALA A 128 -23.66 11.39 6.28
CA ALA A 128 -24.24 10.91 7.53
C ALA A 128 -23.17 10.53 8.57
N GLY A 129 -21.87 10.64 8.25
CA GLY A 129 -20.76 10.43 9.18
C GLY A 129 -19.98 9.13 8.96
N LEU A 130 -20.32 8.31 7.96
CA LEU A 130 -19.60 7.04 7.73
C LEU A 130 -18.13 7.23 7.31
N SER A 131 -17.77 8.42 6.81
CA SER A 131 -16.39 8.77 6.48
C SER A 131 -15.56 9.22 7.69
N GLN A 132 -16.15 9.27 8.90
CA GLN A 132 -15.40 9.50 10.13
C GLN A 132 -14.88 8.15 10.64
N SER A 133 -13.57 8.05 10.80
CA SER A 133 -12.93 6.88 11.41
C SER A 133 -13.18 6.83 12.92
N LEU A 134 -13.03 5.63 13.52
CA LEU A 134 -13.09 5.47 14.97
C LEU A 134 -12.03 6.33 15.67
N PHE A 135 -10.83 6.43 15.08
CA PHE A 135 -9.72 7.23 15.59
C PHE A 135 -10.08 8.71 15.69
N GLU A 136 -10.59 9.30 14.61
CA GLU A 136 -11.03 10.69 14.59
C GLU A 136 -12.16 10.95 15.60
N ARG A 137 -13.16 10.05 15.66
CA ARG A 137 -14.26 10.19 16.62
C ARG A 137 -13.76 10.22 18.06
N LEU A 138 -12.78 9.38 18.41
CA LEU A 138 -12.20 9.38 19.76
C LEU A 138 -11.45 10.68 20.07
N ILE A 139 -10.76 11.26 19.09
CA ILE A 139 -10.14 12.59 19.22
C ILE A 139 -11.19 13.66 19.51
N TYR A 140 -12.29 13.69 18.73
CA TYR A 140 -13.39 14.63 18.96
C TYR A 140 -14.04 14.49 20.34
N LEU A 141 -14.06 13.28 20.90
CA LEU A 141 -14.54 13.01 22.25
C LEU A 141 -13.54 13.39 23.36
N GLY A 142 -12.39 13.98 23.01
CA GLY A 142 -11.40 14.49 23.95
C GLY A 142 -10.24 13.55 24.25
N ASN A 143 -10.13 12.40 23.56
CA ASN A 143 -8.94 11.56 23.67
C ASN A 143 -7.77 12.27 22.97
N ARG A 144 -6.65 12.42 23.69
CA ARG A 144 -5.46 13.05 23.13
C ARG A 144 -4.52 11.97 22.61
N PRO A 145 -4.26 11.90 21.29
CA PRO A 145 -3.35 10.91 20.74
C PRO A 145 -1.92 11.24 21.16
N ILE A 146 -1.09 10.20 21.28
CA ILE A 146 0.35 10.37 21.43
C ILE A 146 0.91 10.62 20.03
N ARG A 147 1.48 11.81 19.79
CA ARG A 147 2.06 12.18 18.50
C ARG A 147 3.54 11.82 18.46
N LEU A 148 3.96 11.13 17.40
CA LEU A 148 5.38 10.96 17.07
C LEU A 148 5.81 12.15 16.19
N GLU A 149 6.81 12.91 16.62
CA GLU A 149 7.13 14.21 16.02
C GLU A 149 8.41 14.21 15.18
N ILE A 150 9.20 13.14 15.20
CA ILE A 150 10.48 13.07 14.48
C ILE A 150 10.31 12.17 13.26
N GLN A 151 10.47 12.75 12.06
CA GLN A 151 10.44 12.02 10.80
C GLN A 151 11.85 11.54 10.43
N TYR A 152 11.96 10.28 9.99
CA TYR A 152 13.22 9.65 9.58
C TYR A 152 13.22 9.24 8.11
N ARG A 153 12.22 9.63 7.31
CA ARG A 153 12.03 9.16 5.94
C ARG A 153 12.71 10.07 4.92
N MET A 154 12.34 11.34 4.86
CA MET A 154 12.59 12.19 3.70
C MET A 154 13.67 13.25 3.96
N HIS A 155 14.28 13.77 2.89
CA HIS A 155 15.19 14.92 2.96
C HIS A 155 14.48 16.12 3.62
N PRO A 156 15.14 16.90 4.51
CA PRO A 156 14.52 18.02 5.22
C PRO A 156 13.69 18.98 4.35
N CYS A 157 14.17 19.32 3.13
CA CYS A 157 13.41 20.19 2.21
C CYS A 157 12.06 19.61 1.76
N LEU A 158 11.93 18.28 1.69
CA LEU A 158 10.69 17.60 1.30
C LEU A 158 9.66 17.63 2.46
N SER A 159 10.15 17.60 3.70
CA SER A 159 9.31 17.61 4.91
C SER A 159 8.76 18.98 5.26
N GLU A 160 9.40 20.06 4.78
CA GLU A 160 9.08 21.43 5.16
C GLU A 160 7.64 21.80 4.82
N PHE A 161 7.22 21.61 3.57
CA PHE A 161 5.87 21.94 3.14
C PHE A 161 4.79 21.10 3.86
N PRO A 162 4.90 19.75 3.94
CA PRO A 162 3.94 18.95 4.70
C PRO A 162 3.88 19.32 6.19
N SER A 163 5.04 19.55 6.83
CA SER A 163 5.12 19.98 8.24
C SER A 163 4.32 21.26 8.48
N GLN A 164 4.57 22.30 7.69
CA GLN A 164 3.91 23.60 7.83
C GLN A 164 2.42 23.55 7.47
N SER A 165 2.05 22.74 6.47
CA SER A 165 0.68 22.74 5.94
C SER A 165 -0.28 21.86 6.74
N PHE A 166 0.20 20.76 7.31
CA PHE A 166 -0.65 19.74 7.93
C PHE A 166 -0.36 19.50 9.42
N TYR A 167 0.80 19.91 9.91
CA TYR A 167 1.25 19.61 11.27
C TYR A 167 1.71 20.85 12.04
N ASP A 168 1.24 22.05 11.66
CA ASP A 168 1.56 23.33 12.32
C ASP A 168 3.07 23.58 12.52
N GLY A 169 3.91 23.04 11.62
CA GLY A 169 5.36 23.16 11.68
C GLY A 169 6.04 22.29 12.76
N SER A 170 5.31 21.38 13.42
CA SER A 170 5.85 20.62 14.55
C SER A 170 6.68 19.39 14.16
N LEU A 171 6.67 18.98 12.90
CA LEU A 171 7.41 17.80 12.44
C LEU A 171 8.91 18.11 12.39
N GLN A 172 9.69 17.37 13.16
CA GLN A 172 11.14 17.50 13.29
C GLN A 172 11.86 16.51 12.37
N ASN A 173 13.06 16.86 11.93
CA ASN A 173 13.90 16.00 11.11
C ASN A 173 14.84 15.17 11.98
N GLY A 174 14.67 13.84 11.96
CA GLY A 174 15.59 12.88 12.56
C GLY A 174 16.75 12.47 11.65
N VAL A 175 16.80 13.05 10.44
CA VAL A 175 17.83 12.83 9.42
C VAL A 175 18.36 14.17 8.92
N THR A 176 19.64 14.19 8.57
CA THR A 176 20.35 15.35 8.05
C THR A 176 20.23 15.45 6.53
N LEU A 177 20.62 16.61 5.97
CA LEU A 177 20.71 16.82 4.53
C LEU A 177 21.64 15.77 3.88
N SER A 178 22.82 15.54 4.46
CA SER A 178 23.83 14.61 3.95
C SER A 178 23.36 13.15 3.93
N GLU A 179 22.53 12.73 4.89
CA GLU A 179 21.98 11.36 4.93
C GLU A 179 20.91 11.10 3.86
N ARG A 180 20.51 12.14 3.11
CA ARG A 180 19.49 12.07 2.06
C ARG A 180 19.99 12.60 0.71
N ILE A 181 21.30 12.64 0.52
CA ILE A 181 21.95 12.87 -0.77
C ILE A 181 22.39 11.53 -1.35
N TYR A 182 22.08 11.28 -2.63
CA TYR A 182 22.58 10.12 -3.36
C TYR A 182 23.95 10.44 -3.96
N GLU A 183 25.01 9.84 -3.39
CA GLU A 183 26.35 9.97 -3.93
C GLU A 183 26.43 9.39 -5.35
N GLY A 184 27.04 10.15 -6.27
CA GLY A 184 27.24 9.71 -7.66
C GLY A 184 26.01 9.81 -8.56
N LEU A 185 24.87 10.30 -8.07
CA LEU A 185 23.70 10.55 -8.92
C LEU A 185 23.91 11.82 -9.77
N ASP A 186 24.26 11.63 -11.04
CA ASP A 186 24.36 12.73 -12.01
C ASP A 186 22.98 13.13 -12.55
N PHE A 187 22.16 13.75 -11.69
CA PHE A 187 20.84 14.28 -12.07
C PHE A 187 20.85 15.82 -12.03
N PRO A 188 20.38 16.51 -13.09
CA PRO A 188 20.42 17.97 -13.19
C PRO A 188 19.27 18.61 -12.40
N TRP A 189 19.33 18.53 -11.07
CA TRP A 189 18.37 19.22 -10.20
C TRP A 189 18.36 20.72 -10.49
N PRO A 190 17.18 21.35 -10.64
CA PRO A 190 17.10 22.81 -10.82
C PRO A 190 17.77 23.60 -9.70
N ASN A 191 17.71 23.07 -8.46
CA ASN A 191 18.53 23.50 -7.34
C ASN A 191 19.22 22.28 -6.74
N LYS A 192 20.56 22.30 -6.68
CA LYS A 192 21.38 21.17 -6.18
C LYS A 192 21.18 20.85 -4.70
N GLU A 193 20.71 21.81 -3.91
CA GLU A 193 20.45 21.64 -2.47
C GLU A 193 19.02 21.15 -2.19
N MET A 194 18.15 21.17 -3.21
CA MET A 194 16.76 20.76 -3.09
C MET A 194 16.47 19.63 -4.07
N PRO A 195 16.45 18.36 -3.63
CA PRO A 195 16.08 17.20 -4.45
C PRO A 195 14.57 17.15 -4.74
N MET A 196 13.99 18.26 -5.22
CA MET A 196 12.62 18.38 -5.68
C MET A 196 12.47 19.48 -6.73
N PHE A 197 11.48 19.33 -7.61
CA PHE A 197 11.06 20.36 -8.53
C PHE A 197 9.64 20.10 -8.99
N PHE A 198 8.95 21.16 -9.44
CA PHE A 198 7.68 21.03 -10.13
C PHE A 198 7.91 21.19 -11.63
N TYR A 199 7.68 20.12 -12.39
CA TYR A 199 7.83 20.15 -13.85
C TYR A 199 6.52 20.59 -14.51
N ASN A 200 6.46 21.85 -14.93
CA ASN A 200 5.28 22.39 -15.59
C ASN A 200 5.04 21.69 -16.94
N SER A 201 3.87 21.07 -17.10
CA SER A 201 3.45 20.35 -18.29
C SER A 201 2.12 20.92 -18.80
N THR A 202 2.09 21.43 -20.02
CA THR A 202 0.91 22.11 -20.60
C THR A 202 0.05 21.19 -21.46
N GLY A 203 0.17 19.87 -21.29
CA GLY A 203 -0.65 18.90 -22.03
C GLY A 203 -2.11 18.93 -21.59
N HIS A 204 -3.02 18.59 -22.50
CA HIS A 204 -4.46 18.51 -22.21
C HIS A 204 -4.85 17.18 -21.57
N GLU A 205 -5.87 17.21 -20.69
CA GLU A 205 -6.48 16.00 -20.15
C GLU A 205 -7.40 15.32 -21.18
N GLU A 206 -7.48 14.00 -21.10
CA GLU A 206 -8.38 13.15 -21.89
C GLU A 206 -9.20 12.27 -20.94
N ILE A 207 -10.44 11.95 -21.33
CA ILE A 207 -11.24 10.93 -20.65
C ILE A 207 -10.69 9.56 -21.06
N SER A 208 -10.40 8.71 -20.08
CA SER A 208 -9.91 7.35 -20.29
C SER A 208 -10.98 6.45 -20.92
N ALA A 209 -10.58 5.30 -21.45
CA ALA A 209 -11.49 4.31 -22.07
C ALA A 209 -12.59 3.80 -21.12
N SER A 210 -12.38 3.89 -19.80
CA SER A 210 -13.40 3.54 -18.78
C SER A 210 -14.56 4.54 -18.71
N GLY A 211 -14.40 5.74 -19.26
CA GLY A 211 -15.38 6.83 -19.19
C GLY A 211 -15.46 7.55 -17.83
N THR A 212 -14.84 7.01 -16.77
CA THR A 212 -14.97 7.52 -15.39
C THR A 212 -13.67 8.05 -14.79
N SER A 213 -12.56 7.94 -15.51
CA SER A 213 -11.23 8.43 -15.10
C SER A 213 -10.59 9.29 -16.18
N PHE A 214 -9.60 10.09 -15.81
CA PHE A 214 -8.82 10.94 -16.71
C PHE A 214 -7.41 10.39 -16.96
N LEU A 215 -6.78 10.85 -18.04
CA LEU A 215 -5.36 10.65 -18.35
C LEU A 215 -4.78 11.88 -19.04
N ASN A 216 -3.45 12.02 -19.00
CA ASN A 216 -2.70 13.06 -19.69
C ASN A 216 -1.46 12.44 -20.35
N ARG A 217 -1.50 12.35 -21.69
CA ARG A 217 -0.44 11.68 -22.47
C ARG A 217 0.89 12.42 -22.43
N THR A 218 0.83 13.74 -22.34
CA THR A 218 2.01 14.60 -22.30
C THR A 218 2.76 14.38 -20.99
N GLU A 219 2.04 14.40 -19.87
CA GLU A 219 2.62 14.05 -18.56
C GLU A 219 3.20 12.64 -18.55
N ALA A 220 2.47 11.64 -19.06
CA ALA A 220 2.97 10.27 -19.10
C ALA A 220 4.26 10.13 -19.93
N THR A 221 4.41 10.92 -20.99
CA THR A 221 5.65 10.98 -21.78
C THR A 221 6.79 11.64 -20.99
N HIS A 222 6.51 12.68 -20.20
CA HIS A 222 7.51 13.28 -19.32
C HIS A 222 7.95 12.31 -18.20
N ILE A 223 7.00 11.58 -17.61
CA ILE A 223 7.28 10.53 -16.61
C ILE A 223 8.22 9.48 -17.20
N GLU A 224 7.92 8.95 -18.39
CA GLU A 224 8.79 7.97 -19.05
C GLU A 224 10.21 8.52 -19.25
N LYS A 225 10.35 9.76 -19.75
CA LYS A 225 11.66 10.38 -19.95
C LYS A 225 12.44 10.54 -18.64
N LEU A 226 11.78 10.98 -17.56
CA LEU A 226 12.40 11.16 -16.24
C LEU A 226 12.84 9.83 -15.65
N VAL A 227 11.98 8.82 -15.71
CA VAL A 227 12.30 7.45 -15.32
C VAL A 227 13.52 6.94 -16.09
N THR A 228 13.49 7.04 -17.41
CA THR A 228 14.58 6.63 -18.29
C THR A 228 15.89 7.35 -17.95
N TYR A 229 15.83 8.63 -17.60
CA TYR A 229 16.99 9.39 -17.17
C TYR A 229 17.52 8.91 -15.81
N PHE A 230 16.65 8.71 -14.82
CA PHE A 230 17.03 8.16 -13.51
C PHE A 230 17.73 6.79 -13.62
N LEU A 231 17.21 5.90 -14.47
CA LEU A 231 17.85 4.61 -14.74
C LEU A 231 19.24 4.77 -15.38
N LYS A 232 19.41 5.73 -16.31
CA LYS A 232 20.72 6.03 -16.91
C LYS A 232 21.72 6.61 -15.90
N CYS A 233 21.25 7.32 -14.89
CA CYS A 233 22.08 7.80 -13.77
C CYS A 233 22.44 6.69 -12.77
N GLY A 234 22.02 5.44 -13.01
CA GLY A 234 22.38 4.28 -12.19
C GLY A 234 21.38 3.91 -11.09
N LEU A 235 20.21 4.55 -11.04
CA LEU A 235 19.15 4.17 -10.10
C LEU A 235 18.53 2.84 -10.50
N LYS A 236 18.15 2.04 -9.49
CA LYS A 236 17.40 0.81 -9.68
C LYS A 236 15.92 1.14 -9.83
N ALA A 237 15.23 0.40 -10.69
CA ALA A 237 13.78 0.51 -10.86
C ALA A 237 13.00 0.45 -9.53
N SER A 238 13.41 -0.43 -8.62
CA SER A 238 12.79 -0.60 -7.30
C SER A 238 12.86 0.65 -6.41
N GLN A 239 13.79 1.56 -6.67
CA GLN A 239 13.96 2.84 -5.94
C GLN A 239 13.02 3.94 -6.44
N ILE A 240 12.33 3.72 -7.57
CA ILE A 240 11.49 4.72 -8.22
C ILE A 240 10.01 4.33 -8.07
N GLY A 241 9.20 5.26 -7.61
CA GLY A 241 7.74 5.15 -7.59
C GLY A 241 7.10 6.25 -8.43
N VAL A 242 6.01 5.91 -9.12
CA VAL A 242 5.16 6.84 -9.83
C VAL A 242 3.77 6.84 -9.20
N ILE A 243 3.31 8.01 -8.77
CA ILE A 243 2.02 8.19 -8.12
C ILE A 243 1.13 9.06 -9.01
N THR A 244 -0.13 8.67 -9.16
CA THR A 244 -1.14 9.45 -9.88
C THR A 244 -2.53 9.24 -9.26
N PRO A 245 -3.36 10.27 -9.09
CA PRO A 245 -4.68 10.13 -8.48
C PRO A 245 -5.71 9.45 -9.39
N TYR A 246 -5.42 9.27 -10.68
CA TYR A 246 -6.35 8.73 -11.66
C TYR A 246 -5.94 7.34 -12.15
N GLU A 247 -6.86 6.38 -12.04
CA GLU A 247 -6.66 5.00 -12.47
C GLU A 247 -6.38 4.89 -13.99
N GLY A 248 -7.03 5.72 -14.80
CA GLY A 248 -6.79 5.85 -16.23
C GLY A 248 -5.34 6.26 -16.54
N GLN A 249 -4.80 7.23 -15.79
CA GLN A 249 -3.40 7.64 -15.92
C GLN A 249 -2.45 6.55 -15.41
N ARG A 250 -2.76 5.89 -14.28
CA ARG A 250 -1.94 4.80 -13.73
C ARG A 250 -1.75 3.69 -14.76
N SER A 251 -2.85 3.22 -15.33
CA SER A 251 -2.86 2.20 -16.38
C SER A 251 -2.11 2.67 -17.63
N TYR A 252 -2.29 3.93 -18.03
CA TYR A 252 -1.61 4.48 -19.21
C TYR A 252 -0.09 4.59 -19.02
N ILE A 253 0.38 5.10 -17.88
CA ILE A 253 1.81 5.18 -17.57
C ILE A 253 2.42 3.78 -17.52
N ALA A 254 1.78 2.83 -16.83
CA ALA A 254 2.26 1.44 -16.78
C ALA A 254 2.40 0.85 -18.19
N ALA A 255 1.43 1.09 -19.07
CA ALA A 255 1.51 0.64 -20.46
C ALA A 255 2.62 1.36 -21.24
N VAL A 256 2.86 2.65 -21.02
CA VAL A 256 3.95 3.41 -21.67
C VAL A 256 5.32 2.86 -21.27
N LEU A 257 5.54 2.59 -19.97
CA LEU A 257 6.81 2.05 -19.47
C LEU A 257 7.10 0.62 -19.96
N GLN A 258 6.06 -0.14 -20.33
CA GLN A 258 6.22 -1.49 -20.88
C GLN A 258 6.43 -1.52 -22.41
N ARG A 259 6.21 -0.39 -23.11
CA ARG A 259 6.44 -0.33 -24.56
C ARG A 259 7.94 -0.41 -24.84
N PRO A 260 8.34 -1.03 -25.97
CA PRO A 260 9.71 -0.93 -26.45
C PRO A 260 9.99 0.51 -26.89
N SER A 261 10.43 1.35 -25.95
CA SER A 261 11.04 2.65 -26.27
C SER A 261 12.52 2.42 -26.56
N SER A 262 13.02 3.07 -27.61
CA SER A 262 14.24 2.74 -28.37
C SER A 262 15.59 3.04 -27.67
N SER A 263 15.64 3.06 -26.33
CA SER A 263 16.86 3.44 -25.60
C SER A 263 17.29 2.49 -24.49
N ILE A 264 16.38 1.70 -23.89
CA ILE A 264 16.68 0.86 -22.71
C ILE A 264 15.86 -0.45 -22.80
N SER A 265 16.42 -1.56 -22.29
CA SER A 265 15.71 -2.85 -22.22
C SER A 265 14.45 -2.76 -21.35
N LYS A 266 13.36 -3.40 -21.78
CA LYS A 266 12.09 -3.47 -21.03
C LYS A 266 12.27 -4.02 -19.61
N GLU A 267 13.23 -4.92 -19.42
CA GLU A 267 13.53 -5.52 -18.10
C GLU A 267 13.93 -4.47 -17.06
N LEU A 268 14.48 -3.33 -17.49
CA LEU A 268 14.89 -2.26 -16.58
C LEU A 268 13.71 -1.43 -16.05
N TYR A 269 12.50 -1.57 -16.59
CA TYR A 269 11.30 -0.91 -16.08
C TYR A 269 10.44 -1.81 -15.18
N LYS A 270 10.78 -3.11 -15.10
CA LYS A 270 9.90 -4.15 -14.53
C LYS A 270 9.52 -3.91 -13.07
N ASP A 271 10.46 -3.37 -12.29
CA ASP A 271 10.26 -3.14 -10.85
C ASP A 271 9.83 -1.71 -10.52
N ILE A 272 9.50 -0.90 -11.53
CA ILE A 272 8.97 0.44 -11.32
C ILE A 272 7.52 0.34 -10.90
N GLU A 273 7.24 0.96 -9.77
CA GLU A 273 5.93 0.89 -9.19
C GLU A 273 5.06 2.05 -9.65
N VAL A 274 3.90 1.78 -10.25
CA VAL A 274 2.93 2.79 -10.67
C VAL A 274 1.60 2.55 -9.95
N ALA A 275 1.27 3.41 -9.00
CA ALA A 275 0.11 3.24 -8.12
C ALA A 275 -0.71 4.53 -7.94
N SER A 276 -1.92 4.38 -7.41
CA SER A 276 -2.70 5.51 -6.90
C SER A 276 -2.12 6.03 -5.58
N VAL A 277 -2.53 7.23 -5.17
CA VAL A 277 -2.15 7.80 -3.86
C VAL A 277 -2.61 6.86 -2.74
N ASP A 278 -3.84 6.36 -2.80
CA ASP A 278 -4.42 5.42 -1.83
C ASP A 278 -3.60 4.14 -1.71
N ALA A 279 -3.19 3.56 -2.85
CA ALA A 279 -2.39 2.35 -2.83
C ALA A 279 -0.97 2.59 -2.28
N PHE A 280 -0.44 3.81 -2.39
CA PHE A 280 0.93 4.14 -1.96
C PHE A 280 1.04 4.48 -0.47
N GLN A 281 -0.08 4.61 0.25
CA GLN A 281 -0.05 4.93 1.67
C GLN A 281 0.67 3.84 2.48
N GLY A 282 1.43 4.25 3.50
CA GLY A 282 2.29 3.37 4.30
C GLY A 282 3.57 2.91 3.58
N ARG A 283 3.76 3.23 2.30
CA ARG A 283 4.91 2.82 1.49
C ARG A 283 5.85 3.98 1.21
N GLU A 284 7.08 3.66 0.85
CA GLU A 284 8.12 4.65 0.57
C GLU A 284 9.00 4.21 -0.60
N LYS A 285 9.61 5.20 -1.26
CA LYS A 285 10.63 5.04 -2.29
C LYS A 285 11.64 6.15 -2.15
N ASP A 286 12.83 5.89 -2.66
CA ASP A 286 13.92 6.85 -2.74
C ASP A 286 13.55 8.04 -3.63
N PHE A 287 12.90 7.77 -4.77
CA PHE A 287 12.44 8.78 -5.72
C PHE A 287 10.97 8.59 -6.07
N ILE A 288 10.18 9.67 -5.92
CA ILE A 288 8.76 9.70 -6.28
C ILE A 288 8.55 10.69 -7.41
N LEU A 289 7.85 10.24 -8.45
CA LEU A 289 7.32 11.07 -9.52
C LEU A 289 5.80 11.16 -9.38
N ILE A 290 5.25 12.38 -9.37
CA ILE A 290 3.81 12.61 -9.23
C ILE A 290 3.27 13.15 -10.55
N SER A 291 2.29 12.44 -11.15
CA SER A 291 1.52 12.95 -12.29
C SER A 291 0.18 13.50 -11.80
N CYS A 292 -0.07 14.78 -12.06
CA CYS A 292 -1.25 15.51 -11.56
C CYS A 292 -2.45 15.36 -12.50
N VAL A 293 -2.21 15.10 -13.78
CA VAL A 293 -3.17 14.79 -14.85
C VAL A 293 -4.04 15.97 -15.30
N ARG A 294 -4.69 16.66 -14.35
CA ARG A 294 -5.75 17.61 -14.64
C ARG A 294 -5.23 18.88 -15.29
N SER A 295 -5.81 19.21 -16.43
CA SER A 295 -5.45 20.34 -17.27
C SER A 295 -6.65 20.72 -18.13
N ASN A 296 -7.51 21.58 -17.58
CA ASN A 296 -8.75 22.03 -18.19
C ASN A 296 -9.01 23.52 -17.89
N LEU A 297 -9.85 24.14 -18.73
CA LEU A 297 -10.20 25.56 -18.62
C LEU A 297 -11.13 25.85 -17.42
N GLU A 298 -11.89 24.85 -16.97
CA GLU A 298 -12.88 24.97 -15.89
C GLU A 298 -12.23 24.89 -14.50
N LYS A 299 -10.91 24.68 -14.41
CA LYS A 299 -10.11 24.56 -13.18
C LYS A 299 -10.58 23.43 -12.24
N GLY A 300 -11.38 22.49 -12.73
CA GLY A 300 -11.80 21.34 -11.94
C GLY A 300 -10.65 20.33 -11.81
N ILE A 301 -10.25 19.98 -10.59
CA ILE A 301 -9.13 19.05 -10.35
C ILE A 301 -9.57 17.66 -9.90
N GLY A 302 -10.88 17.41 -9.81
CA GLY A 302 -11.41 16.13 -9.35
C GLY A 302 -11.90 16.26 -7.92
N PHE A 303 -11.56 15.25 -7.10
CA PHE A 303 -12.02 15.00 -5.72
C PHE A 303 -12.69 16.18 -5.01
#